data_AF-A0A2L0CCI1-F1
#
_entry.id   AF-A0A2L0CCI1-F1
#
_cell.length_a   1.000
_cell.length_b   1.000
_cell.length_c   1.000
_cell.angle_alpha   90.00
_cell.angle_beta   90.00
_cell.angle_gamma   90.00
#
_symmetry.space_group_name_H-M   'P 1'
#
loop_
_entity.id
_entity.type
_entity.pdbx_description
1 polymer ?
#
loop_
_entity_poly.entity_id
_entity_poly.type
_entity_poly.pdbx_seq_one_letter_code
_entity_poly.pdbx_strand_id
1 'polypeptide(L)'
;LTAKALGVELLIHYGHSCLIPVDQTSGIKVLYIFVDIKIDPLHFIETLKLNFETSTKIALVGTIQFVTTIQTAATTLKEMDYDISVPQIRPLSPGEILGCTAPVLKCAEVLVYLGDGQFHLEAAMIANPKIKAYKYDPYSKKFTKESYAHSEMEAVRRNSIAASVDAGTFGVIMGTLGRQGNVKVVEHLRKRLEEVGKLTVVILLSEIFPKKLDLFTQVDAFVQIACPRLS
;
A
#
# COMPACT_ATOMS: atom_id res chain seq x y z
N LEU A 1 -18.37 -17.14 -6.04
CA LEU A 1 -17.94 -18.56 -5.89
C LEU A 1 -16.42 -18.59 -5.76
N THR A 2 -15.86 -19.35 -4.83
CA THR A 2 -14.39 -19.45 -4.63
C THR A 2 -13.79 -20.59 -5.45
N ALA A 3 -12.49 -20.57 -5.75
CA ALA A 3 -11.81 -21.64 -6.49
C ALA A 3 -12.03 -23.03 -5.87
N LYS A 4 -11.99 -23.12 -4.53
CA LYS A 4 -12.28 -24.35 -3.79
C LYS A 4 -13.72 -24.85 -4.01
N ALA A 5 -14.71 -23.95 -4.02
CA ALA A 5 -16.11 -24.32 -4.26
C ALA A 5 -16.34 -24.85 -5.68
N LEU A 6 -15.46 -24.51 -6.63
CA LEU A 6 -15.47 -25.00 -8.01
C LEU A 6 -14.66 -26.29 -8.20
N GLY A 7 -14.11 -26.88 -7.13
CA GLY A 7 -13.27 -28.08 -7.23
C GLY A 7 -11.90 -27.84 -7.86
N VAL A 8 -11.41 -26.60 -7.88
CA VAL A 8 -10.09 -26.28 -8.44
C VAL A 8 -8.98 -26.84 -7.55
N GLU A 9 -8.03 -27.55 -8.15
CA GLU A 9 -6.90 -28.18 -7.45
C GLU A 9 -5.66 -27.27 -7.38
N LEU A 10 -5.52 -26.34 -8.33
CA LEU A 10 -4.40 -25.40 -8.44
C LEU A 10 -4.91 -24.00 -8.82
N LEU A 11 -4.54 -23.00 -8.03
CA LEU A 11 -4.74 -21.59 -8.33
C LEU A 11 -3.41 -20.98 -8.82
N ILE A 12 -3.41 -20.35 -10.00
CA ILE A 12 -2.25 -19.61 -10.50
C ILE A 12 -2.48 -18.12 -10.27
N HIS A 13 -1.63 -17.48 -9.48
CA HIS A 13 -1.74 -16.08 -9.07
C HIS A 13 -0.64 -15.24 -9.71
N TYR A 14 -0.99 -14.42 -10.69
CA TYR A 14 -0.04 -13.58 -11.43
C TYR A 14 0.13 -12.20 -10.80
N GLY A 15 1.35 -11.67 -10.90
CA GLY A 15 1.61 -10.23 -10.79
C GLY A 15 1.72 -9.66 -9.37
N HIS A 16 1.58 -10.47 -8.33
CA HIS A 16 1.71 -10.03 -6.94
C HIS A 16 2.70 -10.88 -6.15
N SER A 17 3.31 -10.26 -5.16
CA SER A 17 4.13 -10.95 -4.16
C SER A 17 3.32 -11.93 -3.33
N CYS A 18 3.97 -13.02 -2.94
CA CYS A 18 3.41 -14.00 -2.02
C CYS A 18 3.38 -13.44 -0.59
N LEU A 19 2.31 -12.73 -0.24
CA LEU A 19 2.14 -12.11 1.08
C LEU A 19 1.43 -13.04 2.09
N ILE A 20 0.97 -14.20 1.63
CA ILE A 20 0.26 -15.19 2.43
C ILE A 20 1.14 -16.44 2.55
N PRO A 21 1.41 -16.93 3.77
CA PRO A 21 2.11 -18.19 3.98
C PRO A 21 1.43 -19.34 3.22
N VAL A 22 2.24 -20.19 2.56
CA VAL A 22 1.75 -21.26 1.68
C VAL A 22 0.94 -22.32 2.44
N ASP A 23 1.18 -22.48 3.74
CA ASP A 23 0.43 -23.35 4.65
C ASP A 23 -0.98 -22.81 4.97
N GLN A 24 -1.28 -21.55 4.66
CA GLN A 24 -2.55 -20.89 4.95
C GLN A 24 -3.50 -20.80 3.75
N THR A 25 -3.25 -21.55 2.68
CA THR A 25 -4.10 -21.55 1.47
C THR A 25 -5.36 -22.42 1.58
N SER A 26 -5.78 -22.80 2.79
CA SER A 26 -7.06 -23.53 3.03
C SER A 26 -7.24 -24.82 2.22
N GLY A 27 -6.13 -25.48 1.87
CA GLY A 27 -6.09 -26.76 1.16
C GLY A 27 -6.02 -26.66 -0.38
N ILE A 28 -5.97 -25.45 -0.98
CA ILE A 28 -5.71 -25.30 -2.42
C ILE A 28 -4.22 -25.05 -2.67
N LYS A 29 -3.65 -25.69 -3.69
CA LYS A 29 -2.28 -25.37 -4.12
C LYS A 29 -2.30 -24.01 -4.82
N VAL A 30 -1.35 -23.13 -4.48
CA VAL A 30 -1.23 -21.81 -5.12
C VAL A 30 0.15 -21.66 -5.72
N LEU A 31 0.22 -21.37 -7.01
CA LEU A 31 1.44 -21.03 -7.73
C LEU A 31 1.46 -19.53 -7.99
N TYR A 32 2.40 -18.82 -7.36
CA TYR A 32 2.63 -17.40 -7.62
C TYR A 32 3.56 -17.25 -8.82
N ILE A 33 3.11 -16.48 -9.82
CA ILE A 33 3.91 -16.12 -10.98
C ILE A 33 4.27 -14.65 -10.87
N PHE A 34 5.53 -14.40 -10.52
CA PHE A 34 6.09 -13.06 -10.53
C PHE A 34 6.22 -12.59 -11.98
N VAL A 35 5.68 -11.40 -12.24
CA VAL A 35 5.77 -10.75 -13.55
C VAL A 35 6.84 -9.68 -13.43
N ASP A 36 7.96 -9.88 -14.13
CA ASP A 36 9.05 -8.92 -14.22
C ASP A 36 8.89 -8.10 -15.51
N ILE A 37 8.61 -6.80 -15.37
CA ILE A 37 8.41 -5.91 -16.51
C ILE A 37 9.76 -5.37 -16.95
N LYS A 38 10.16 -5.74 -18.17
CA LYS A 38 11.39 -5.24 -18.77
C LYS A 38 11.19 -3.80 -19.25
N ILE A 39 12.06 -2.92 -18.76
CA ILE A 39 12.12 -1.51 -19.14
C ILE A 39 13.55 -1.17 -19.61
N ASP A 40 13.78 0.08 -19.97
CA ASP A 40 15.10 0.62 -20.30
C ASP A 40 15.80 1.11 -19.01
N PRO A 41 16.67 0.29 -18.36
CA PRO A 41 17.34 0.67 -17.12
C PRO A 41 18.35 1.81 -17.33
N LEU A 42 18.95 1.89 -18.52
CA LEU A 42 19.93 2.93 -18.83
C LEU A 42 19.26 4.29 -18.83
N HIS A 43 18.10 4.43 -19.47
CA HIS A 43 17.37 5.70 -19.43
C HIS A 43 16.99 6.11 -18.00
N PHE A 44 16.57 5.16 -17.15
CA PHE A 44 16.28 5.44 -15.74
C PHE A 44 17.53 5.93 -14.98
N ILE A 45 18.65 5.26 -15.14
CA ILE A 45 19.94 5.63 -14.51
C ILE A 45 20.40 7.02 -14.99
N GLU A 46 20.41 7.26 -16.30
CA GLU A 46 20.80 8.56 -16.88
C GLU A 46 19.86 9.69 -16.43
N THR A 47 18.57 9.40 -16.27
CA THR A 47 17.61 10.36 -15.71
C THR A 47 17.99 10.75 -14.28
N LEU A 48 18.36 9.77 -13.44
CA LEU A 48 18.78 10.07 -12.06
C LEU A 48 20.08 10.89 -12.03
N LYS A 49 21.06 10.52 -12.86
CA LYS A 49 22.33 11.24 -12.99
C LYS A 49 22.16 12.69 -13.43
N LEU A 50 21.22 12.94 -14.34
CA LEU A 50 20.96 14.29 -14.84
C LEU A 50 20.30 15.21 -13.79
N ASN A 51 19.56 14.62 -12.84
CA ASN A 51 18.71 15.38 -11.91
C ASN A 51 19.28 15.48 -10.49
N PHE A 52 20.25 14.63 -10.11
CA PHE A 52 20.79 14.58 -8.75
C PHE A 52 22.31 14.50 -8.73
N GLU A 53 22.91 15.17 -7.75
CA GLU A 53 24.33 15.03 -7.43
C GLU A 53 24.59 13.70 -6.70
N THR A 54 25.81 13.18 -6.80
CA THR A 54 26.23 11.91 -6.16
C THR A 54 26.08 11.92 -4.63
N SER A 55 26.21 13.09 -4.00
CA SER A 55 26.02 13.28 -2.56
C SER A 55 24.55 13.25 -2.11
N THR A 56 23.59 13.30 -3.04
CA THR A 56 22.16 13.28 -2.71
C THR A 56 21.77 11.89 -2.20
N LYS A 57 21.16 11.82 -1.01
CA LYS A 57 20.68 10.55 -0.46
C LYS A 57 19.36 10.12 -1.09
N ILE A 58 19.40 9.16 -2.01
CA ILE A 58 18.25 8.74 -2.81
C ILE A 58 17.74 7.39 -2.30
N ALA A 59 16.44 7.29 -2.01
CA ALA A 59 15.75 6.03 -1.78
C ALA A 59 15.01 5.59 -3.04
N LEU A 60 15.29 4.39 -3.54
CA LEU A 60 14.60 3.80 -4.69
C LEU A 60 13.51 2.83 -4.24
N VAL A 61 12.29 3.04 -4.71
CA VAL A 61 11.14 2.18 -4.46
C VAL A 61 10.33 1.94 -5.73
N GLY A 62 9.47 0.93 -5.74
CA GLY A 62 8.59 0.60 -6.86
C GLY A 62 7.64 -0.53 -6.50
N THR A 63 6.86 -0.98 -7.48
CA THR A 63 6.04 -2.19 -7.32
C THR A 63 6.87 -3.44 -7.62
N ILE A 64 6.36 -4.61 -7.22
CA ILE A 64 7.04 -5.91 -7.43
C ILE A 64 7.52 -6.12 -8.86
N GLN A 65 6.77 -5.61 -9.85
CA GLN A 65 7.06 -5.78 -11.26
C GLN A 65 8.35 -5.09 -11.73
N PHE A 66 8.87 -4.12 -10.95
CA PHE A 66 10.06 -3.33 -11.29
C PHE A 66 11.24 -3.55 -10.34
N VAL A 67 11.10 -4.40 -9.32
CA VAL A 67 12.13 -4.61 -8.29
C VAL A 67 13.47 -5.03 -8.90
N THR A 68 13.46 -5.89 -9.92
CA THR A 68 14.68 -6.30 -10.63
C THR A 68 15.45 -5.09 -11.18
N THR A 69 14.75 -4.18 -11.86
CA THR A 69 15.37 -2.96 -12.40
C THR A 69 15.84 -2.01 -11.31
N ILE A 70 15.10 -1.90 -10.20
CA ILE A 70 15.55 -1.12 -9.03
C ILE A 70 16.86 -1.65 -8.50
N GLN A 71 17.00 -2.98 -8.35
CA GLN A 71 18.24 -3.58 -7.86
C GLN A 71 19.40 -3.33 -8.82
N THR A 72 19.19 -3.52 -10.13
CA THR A 72 20.22 -3.24 -11.14
C THR A 72 20.64 -1.78 -11.12
N ALA A 73 19.69 -0.84 -11.15
CA ALA A 73 19.97 0.58 -11.13
C ALA A 73 20.68 1.02 -9.84
N ALA A 74 20.27 0.48 -8.69
CA ALA A 74 20.90 0.77 -7.41
C ALA A 74 22.36 0.32 -7.38
N THR A 75 22.67 -0.87 -7.89
CA THR A 75 24.05 -1.37 -7.97
C THR A 75 24.91 -0.49 -8.88
N THR A 76 24.44 -0.21 -10.11
CA THR A 76 25.18 0.63 -11.06
C THR A 76 25.41 2.04 -10.54
N LEU A 77 24.40 2.67 -9.93
CA LEU A 77 24.55 4.01 -9.35
C LEU A 77 25.52 4.04 -8.17
N LYS A 78 25.53 3.00 -7.32
CA LYS A 78 26.49 2.88 -6.22
C LYS A 78 27.93 2.70 -6.72
N GLU A 79 28.13 1.95 -7.80
CA GLU A 79 29.44 1.83 -8.46
C GLU A 79 29.95 3.16 -9.03
N MET A 80 29.04 4.12 -9.24
CA MET A 80 29.32 5.48 -9.68
C MET A 80 29.30 6.50 -8.52
N ASP A 81 29.47 6.03 -7.28
CA ASP A 81 29.54 6.83 -6.05
C ASP A 81 28.26 7.61 -5.66
N TYR A 82 27.08 7.21 -6.18
CA TYR A 82 25.80 7.76 -5.69
C TYR A 82 25.39 7.14 -4.35
N ASP A 83 24.88 7.96 -3.43
CA ASP A 83 24.29 7.49 -2.16
C ASP A 83 22.87 6.94 -2.37
N ILE A 84 22.78 5.66 -2.78
CA ILE A 84 21.51 4.96 -3.04
C ILE A 84 21.13 4.03 -1.89
N SER A 85 19.89 4.14 -1.42
CA SER A 85 19.25 3.18 -0.51
C SER A 85 18.07 2.48 -1.19
N VAL A 86 17.90 1.19 -0.88
CA VAL A 86 16.77 0.38 -1.36
C VAL A 86 16.07 -0.22 -0.13
N PRO A 87 15.10 0.49 0.46
CA PRO A 87 14.49 0.13 1.74
C PRO A 87 13.66 -1.16 1.63
N GLN A 88 13.51 -1.89 2.74
CA GLN A 88 12.71 -3.11 2.79
C GLN A 88 11.76 -3.10 3.99
N ILE A 89 10.49 -3.42 3.76
CA ILE A 89 9.54 -3.82 4.81
C ILE A 89 9.22 -5.29 4.61
N ARG A 90 9.66 -6.16 5.53
CA ARG A 90 9.31 -7.59 5.43
C ARG A 90 7.79 -7.78 5.58
N PRO A 91 7.17 -8.65 4.78
CA PRO A 91 7.79 -9.66 3.90
C PRO A 91 8.10 -9.20 2.46
N LEU A 92 7.93 -7.92 2.13
CA LEU A 92 8.17 -7.38 0.78
C LEU A 92 9.64 -7.48 0.38
N SER A 93 9.89 -7.52 -0.92
CA SER A 93 11.22 -7.48 -1.50
C SER A 93 11.88 -6.11 -1.26
N PRO A 94 13.21 -6.00 -1.20
CA PRO A 94 13.85 -4.70 -1.11
C PRO A 94 13.46 -3.79 -2.28
N GLY A 95 13.02 -2.57 -1.97
CA GLY A 95 12.51 -1.60 -2.93
C GLY A 95 11.03 -1.76 -3.26
N GLU A 96 10.38 -2.84 -2.85
CA GLU A 96 8.95 -3.06 -3.08
C GLU A 96 8.10 -2.28 -2.07
N ILE A 97 7.09 -1.57 -2.58
CA ILE A 97 6.05 -0.93 -1.79
C ILE A 97 4.65 -1.33 -2.26
N LEU A 98 3.69 -1.28 -1.35
CA LEU A 98 2.26 -1.48 -1.62
C LEU A 98 1.49 -0.19 -1.32
N GLY A 99 0.29 -0.03 -1.87
CA GLY A 99 -0.55 1.12 -1.52
C GLY A 99 -0.94 1.16 -0.04
N CYS A 100 -0.88 0.03 0.67
CA CYS A 100 -1.13 -0.04 2.11
C CYS A 100 0.15 -0.07 2.97
N THR A 101 1.33 -0.22 2.37
CA THR A 101 2.59 -0.48 3.09
C THR A 101 3.76 0.20 2.38
N ALA A 102 4.35 1.20 3.03
CA ALA A 102 5.53 1.90 2.54
C ALA A 102 6.52 2.22 3.69
N PRO A 103 7.84 2.21 3.42
CA PRO A 103 8.88 2.42 4.43
C PRO A 103 8.88 3.84 4.97
N VAL A 104 9.18 3.99 6.27
CA VAL A 104 9.56 5.28 6.85
C VAL A 104 11.07 5.45 6.65
N LEU A 105 11.43 6.46 5.88
CA LEU A 105 12.79 6.74 5.45
C LEU A 105 13.42 7.75 6.41
N LYS A 106 14.52 7.36 7.06
CA LYS A 106 15.18 8.20 8.06
C LYS A 106 16.29 9.08 7.50
N CYS A 107 16.99 8.58 6.48
CA CYS A 107 18.23 9.18 6.00
C CYS A 107 18.17 9.63 4.54
N ALA A 108 17.04 9.45 3.85
CA ALA A 108 16.89 9.85 2.45
C ALA A 108 16.42 11.31 2.35
N GLU A 109 17.01 12.05 1.42
CA GLU A 109 16.58 13.40 1.04
C GLU A 109 15.53 13.35 -0.07
N VAL A 110 15.67 12.34 -0.94
CA VAL A 110 14.83 12.14 -2.11
C VAL A 110 14.31 10.70 -2.14
N LEU A 111 13.03 10.56 -2.44
CA LEU A 111 12.39 9.29 -2.78
C LEU A 111 12.14 9.27 -4.29
N VAL A 112 12.64 8.25 -4.98
CA VAL A 112 12.30 7.99 -6.38
C VAL A 112 11.49 6.70 -6.47
N TYR A 113 10.29 6.81 -7.00
CA TYR A 113 9.42 5.69 -7.34
C TYR A 113 9.54 5.34 -8.81
N LEU A 114 9.85 4.07 -9.09
CA LEU A 114 9.81 3.48 -10.41
C LEU A 114 8.47 2.75 -10.60
N GLY A 115 7.66 3.27 -11.52
CA GLY A 115 6.40 2.65 -11.90
C GLY A 115 5.40 3.64 -12.47
N ASP A 116 4.29 3.12 -12.96
CA ASP A 116 3.15 3.91 -13.38
C ASP A 116 2.19 4.19 -12.22
N GLY A 117 1.34 5.19 -12.42
CA GLY A 117 0.35 5.63 -11.44
C GLY A 117 0.93 6.36 -10.23
N GLN A 118 0.04 6.74 -9.31
CA GLN A 118 0.40 7.45 -8.08
C GLN A 118 0.03 6.67 -6.81
N PHE A 119 -0.84 5.67 -6.91
CA PHE A 119 -1.41 4.97 -5.75
C PHE A 119 -0.36 4.42 -4.76
N HIS A 120 0.68 3.78 -5.28
CA HIS A 120 1.78 3.24 -4.46
C HIS A 120 2.69 4.36 -3.94
N LEU A 121 3.03 5.32 -4.79
CA LEU A 121 3.84 6.48 -4.42
C LEU A 121 3.18 7.31 -3.33
N GLU A 122 1.87 7.52 -3.39
CA GLU A 122 1.11 8.20 -2.35
C GLU A 122 1.28 7.55 -0.99
N ALA A 123 1.29 6.21 -0.91
CA ALA A 123 1.54 5.52 0.36
C ALA A 123 2.92 5.89 0.94
N ALA A 124 3.93 5.96 0.09
CA ALA A 124 5.27 6.39 0.48
C ALA A 124 5.34 7.89 0.82
N MET A 125 4.61 8.76 0.11
CA MET A 125 4.52 10.18 0.43
C MET A 125 3.77 10.43 1.75
N ILE A 126 2.69 9.69 2.02
CA ILE A 126 1.96 9.74 3.29
C ILE A 126 2.87 9.35 4.45
N ALA A 127 3.65 8.28 4.30
CA ALA A 127 4.60 7.83 5.32
C ALA A 127 5.81 8.80 5.51
N ASN A 128 6.14 9.59 4.49
CA ASN A 128 7.33 10.45 4.45
C ASN A 128 7.02 11.89 4.00
N PRO A 129 6.22 12.66 4.77
CA PRO A 129 5.71 13.98 4.37
C PRO A 129 6.79 15.04 4.08
N LYS A 130 8.01 14.86 4.59
CA LYS A 130 9.11 15.82 4.47
C LYS A 130 10.10 15.50 3.36
N ILE A 131 9.98 14.34 2.72
CA ILE A 131 10.92 13.86 1.70
C ILE A 131 10.44 14.29 0.32
N LYS A 132 11.35 14.76 -0.52
CA LYS A 132 11.02 15.12 -1.91
C LYS A 132 10.74 13.83 -2.69
N ALA A 133 9.54 13.69 -3.22
CA ALA A 133 9.14 12.53 -3.99
C ALA A 133 9.22 12.81 -5.50
N TYR A 134 9.73 11.83 -6.24
CA TYR A 134 9.74 11.84 -7.69
C TYR A 134 9.23 10.51 -8.22
N LYS A 135 8.59 10.55 -9.37
CA LYS A 135 8.14 9.38 -10.11
C LYS A 135 8.87 9.32 -11.44
N TYR A 136 9.41 8.15 -11.75
CA TYR A 136 9.81 7.80 -13.09
C TYR A 136 8.80 6.80 -13.67
N ASP A 137 8.07 7.22 -14.70
CA ASP A 137 7.19 6.36 -15.48
C ASP A 137 8.00 5.72 -16.62
N PRO A 138 8.22 4.39 -16.59
CA PRO A 138 9.07 3.72 -17.58
C PRO A 138 8.43 3.61 -18.97
N TYR A 139 7.11 3.77 -19.08
CA TYR A 139 6.40 3.69 -20.36
C TYR A 139 6.47 5.01 -21.10
N SER A 140 6.16 6.11 -20.40
CA SER A 140 6.20 7.46 -20.99
C SER A 140 7.59 8.10 -20.92
N LYS A 141 8.55 7.48 -20.23
CA LYS A 141 9.89 7.99 -19.95
C LYS A 141 9.88 9.37 -19.28
N LYS A 142 8.82 9.67 -18.51
CA LYS A 142 8.66 10.94 -17.81
C LYS A 142 9.18 10.84 -16.38
N PHE A 143 9.95 11.85 -15.99
CA PHE A 143 10.40 12.05 -14.62
C PHE A 143 9.73 13.28 -14.04
N THR A 144 8.87 13.07 -13.04
CA THR A 144 8.04 14.13 -12.46
C THR A 144 8.31 14.23 -10.97
N LYS A 145 8.35 15.47 -10.46
CA LYS A 145 8.27 15.72 -9.03
C LYS A 145 6.83 15.59 -8.60
N GLU A 146 6.58 14.80 -7.57
CA GLU A 146 5.26 14.48 -7.08
C GLU A 146 5.05 15.09 -5.69
N SER A 147 3.81 15.41 -5.37
CA SER A 147 3.42 15.98 -4.08
C SER A 147 2.11 15.39 -3.62
N TYR A 148 1.94 15.24 -2.32
CA TYR A 148 0.69 14.82 -1.71
C TYR A 148 0.11 15.95 -0.86
N ALA A 149 -1.20 16.17 -0.96
CA ALA A 149 -1.88 17.20 -0.19
C ALA A 149 -2.11 16.74 1.25
N HIS A 150 -1.04 16.64 2.05
CA HIS A 150 -1.13 16.16 3.45
C HIS A 150 -2.12 16.99 4.28
N SER A 151 -2.11 18.32 4.14
CA SER A 151 -3.02 19.20 4.88
C SER A 151 -4.49 18.92 4.56
N GLU A 152 -4.81 18.65 3.29
CA GLU A 152 -6.16 18.30 2.86
C GLU A 152 -6.57 16.93 3.40
N MET A 153 -5.71 15.92 3.24
CA MET A 153 -5.96 14.57 3.77
C MET A 153 -6.17 14.58 5.29
N GLU A 154 -5.34 15.32 6.03
CA GLU A 154 -5.52 15.48 7.48
C GLU A 154 -6.80 16.22 7.84
N ALA A 155 -7.16 17.27 7.10
CA ALA A 155 -8.41 18.01 7.33
C ALA A 155 -9.63 17.11 7.12
N VAL A 156 -9.66 16.34 6.01
CA VAL A 156 -10.73 15.38 5.73
C VAL A 156 -10.86 14.36 6.87
N ARG A 157 -9.74 13.78 7.33
CA ARG A 157 -9.75 12.82 8.44
C ARG A 157 -10.22 13.43 9.75
N ARG A 158 -9.77 14.64 10.08
CA ARG A 158 -10.25 15.36 11.28
C ARG A 158 -11.75 15.66 11.21
N ASN A 159 -12.26 16.04 10.04
CA ASN A 159 -13.68 16.27 9.83
C ASN A 159 -14.50 14.99 10.01
N SER A 160 -14.03 13.86 9.45
CA SER A 160 -14.68 12.56 9.64
C SER A 160 -14.67 12.12 11.11
N ILE A 161 -13.56 12.36 11.84
CA ILE A 161 -13.49 12.07 13.28
C ILE A 161 -14.48 12.95 14.03
N ALA A 162 -14.49 14.27 13.78
CA ALA A 162 -15.39 15.22 14.43
C ALA A 162 -16.87 14.87 14.18
N ALA A 163 -17.23 14.54 12.94
CA ALA A 163 -18.59 14.11 12.58
C ALA A 163 -19.01 12.80 13.28
N SER A 164 -18.07 11.95 13.68
CA SER A 164 -18.36 10.70 14.38
C SER A 164 -18.44 10.81 15.91
N VAL A 165 -18.13 11.98 16.50
CA VAL A 165 -18.16 12.16 17.97
C VAL A 165 -19.57 11.93 18.53
N ASP A 166 -20.59 12.45 17.85
CA ASP A 166 -21.99 12.37 18.25
C ASP A 166 -22.69 11.10 17.77
N ALA A 167 -22.01 10.25 16.99
CA ALA A 167 -22.56 8.98 16.51
C ALA A 167 -22.95 8.08 17.71
N GLY A 168 -24.17 7.55 17.72
CA GLY A 168 -24.66 6.66 18.77
C GLY A 168 -24.34 5.19 18.47
N THR A 169 -24.43 4.80 17.20
CA THR A 169 -24.22 3.43 16.71
C THR A 169 -23.08 3.37 15.71
N PHE A 170 -22.12 2.49 15.97
CA PHE A 170 -20.97 2.25 15.10
C PHE A 170 -21.04 0.89 14.41
N GLY A 171 -20.87 0.90 13.08
CA GLY A 171 -20.63 -0.29 12.27
C GLY A 171 -19.15 -0.65 12.27
N VAL A 172 -18.79 -1.76 12.90
CA VAL A 172 -17.41 -2.28 12.94
C VAL A 172 -17.25 -3.29 11.81
N ILE A 173 -16.67 -2.84 10.69
CA ILE A 173 -16.54 -3.64 9.48
C ILE A 173 -15.29 -4.51 9.55
N MET A 174 -15.43 -5.82 9.36
CA MET A 174 -14.31 -6.73 9.13
C MET A 174 -14.25 -7.12 7.64
N GLY A 175 -13.12 -6.81 7.00
CA GLY A 175 -12.85 -7.26 5.64
C GLY A 175 -12.69 -8.78 5.56
N THR A 176 -13.45 -9.43 4.68
CA THR A 176 -13.39 -10.89 4.48
C THR A 176 -12.63 -11.30 3.22
N LEU A 177 -12.10 -10.34 2.46
CA LEU A 177 -11.26 -10.62 1.29
C LEU A 177 -9.82 -10.90 1.71
N GLY A 178 -9.37 -12.12 1.41
CA GLY A 178 -8.00 -12.56 1.74
C GLY A 178 -7.69 -12.38 3.22
N ARG A 179 -6.61 -11.66 3.53
CA ARG A 179 -6.13 -11.41 4.91
C ARG A 179 -6.33 -9.96 5.36
N GLN A 180 -7.26 -9.22 4.77
CA GLN A 180 -7.43 -7.79 5.07
C GLN A 180 -8.06 -7.53 6.46
N GLY A 181 -8.82 -8.48 7.02
CA GLY A 181 -9.45 -8.35 8.34
C GLY A 181 -8.66 -8.97 9.50
N ASN A 182 -8.93 -8.50 10.71
CA ASN A 182 -8.36 -9.05 11.95
C ASN A 182 -9.39 -9.10 13.08
N VAL A 183 -9.81 -10.30 13.45
CA VAL A 183 -10.83 -10.53 14.50
C VAL A 183 -10.43 -9.92 15.84
N LYS A 184 -9.14 -9.96 16.20
CA LYS A 184 -8.66 -9.39 17.46
C LYS A 184 -8.81 -7.87 17.48
N VAL A 185 -8.56 -7.21 16.34
CA VAL A 185 -8.72 -5.75 16.20
C VAL A 185 -10.20 -5.38 16.22
N VAL A 186 -11.04 -6.13 15.52
CA VAL A 186 -12.51 -5.95 15.56
C VAL A 186 -13.02 -6.03 16.99
N GLU A 187 -12.65 -7.08 17.73
CA GLU A 187 -13.10 -7.27 19.10
C GLU A 187 -12.56 -6.21 20.05
N HIS A 188 -11.31 -5.79 19.86
CA HIS A 188 -10.73 -4.68 20.62
C HIS A 188 -11.51 -3.38 20.41
N LEU A 189 -11.77 -3.00 19.16
CA LEU A 189 -12.50 -1.78 18.83
C LEU A 189 -13.96 -1.84 19.28
N ARG A 190 -14.61 -2.98 19.13
CA ARG A 190 -15.97 -3.23 19.63
C ARG A 190 -16.05 -2.96 21.13
N LYS A 191 -15.17 -3.57 21.93
CA LYS A 191 -15.13 -3.35 23.39
C LYS A 191 -14.87 -1.89 23.75
N ARG A 192 -13.92 -1.24 23.08
CA ARG A 192 -13.59 0.17 23.32
C ARG A 192 -14.78 1.10 23.08
N LEU A 193 -15.59 0.84 22.06
CA LEU A 193 -16.81 1.60 21.76
C LEU A 193 -17.91 1.33 22.80
N GLU A 194 -18.10 0.08 23.21
CA GLU A 194 -19.07 -0.31 24.24
C GLU A 194 -18.72 0.27 25.62
N GLU A 195 -17.44 0.30 25.98
CA GLU A 195 -16.92 0.91 27.24
C GLU A 195 -17.28 2.39 27.37
N VAL A 196 -17.41 3.11 26.25
CA VAL A 196 -17.79 4.52 26.21
C VAL A 196 -19.28 4.72 25.89
N GLY A 197 -20.09 3.66 26.00
CA GLY A 197 -21.54 3.70 25.88
C GLY A 197 -22.07 3.79 24.45
N LYS A 198 -21.26 3.48 23.43
CA LYS A 198 -21.70 3.45 22.03
C LYS A 198 -22.26 2.06 21.67
N LEU A 199 -23.32 2.03 20.89
CA LEU A 199 -23.84 0.79 20.32
C LEU A 199 -22.93 0.32 19.19
N THR A 200 -22.75 -1.00 19.05
CA THR A 200 -21.88 -1.56 18.00
C THR A 200 -22.59 -2.64 17.21
N VAL A 201 -22.32 -2.69 15.91
CA VAL A 201 -22.76 -3.75 15.00
C VAL A 201 -21.55 -4.24 14.23
N VAL A 202 -21.20 -5.52 14.36
CA VAL A 202 -20.11 -6.12 13.58
C VAL A 202 -20.62 -6.52 12.21
N ILE A 203 -19.96 -6.04 11.14
CA ILE A 203 -20.39 -6.23 9.76
C ILE A 203 -19.27 -6.93 8.99
N LEU A 204 -19.55 -8.08 8.38
CA LEU A 204 -18.58 -8.82 7.55
C LEU A 204 -18.78 -8.47 6.08
N LEU A 205 -17.79 -7.85 5.43
CA LEU A 205 -17.85 -7.46 4.02
C LEU A 205 -16.63 -7.94 3.24
N SER A 206 -16.85 -8.57 2.09
CA SER A 206 -15.77 -8.90 1.15
C SER A 206 -15.27 -7.66 0.42
N GLU A 207 -16.20 -6.77 0.06
CA GLU A 207 -15.91 -5.52 -0.63
C GLU A 207 -16.76 -4.40 -0.03
N ILE A 208 -16.11 -3.25 0.18
CA ILE A 208 -16.67 -2.08 0.86
C ILE A 208 -16.83 -0.99 -0.19
N PHE A 209 -18.06 -0.56 -0.43
CA PHE A 209 -18.40 0.52 -1.36
C PHE A 209 -19.48 1.40 -0.73
N PRO A 210 -19.49 2.73 -0.98
CA PRO A 210 -20.44 3.66 -0.37
C PRO A 210 -21.90 3.20 -0.48
N LYS A 211 -22.36 2.81 -1.68
CA LYS A 211 -23.73 2.33 -1.92
C LYS A 211 -24.17 1.15 -1.05
N LYS A 212 -23.22 0.32 -0.61
CA LYS A 212 -23.51 -0.81 0.29
C LYS A 212 -23.61 -0.35 1.75
N LEU A 213 -22.81 0.64 2.12
CA LEU A 213 -22.86 1.26 3.45
C LEU A 213 -24.16 2.06 3.64
N ASP A 214 -24.64 2.71 2.59
CA ASP A 214 -25.91 3.46 2.57
C ASP A 214 -27.13 2.60 2.94
N LEU A 215 -27.04 1.27 2.81
CA LEU A 215 -28.12 0.34 3.18
C LEU A 215 -28.26 0.15 4.70
N PHE A 216 -27.25 0.49 5.50
CA PHE A 216 -27.27 0.37 6.95
C PHE A 216 -27.81 1.65 7.58
N THR A 217 -29.11 1.90 7.40
CA THR A 217 -29.80 3.14 7.81
C THR A 217 -29.84 3.39 9.33
N GLN A 218 -29.46 2.41 10.15
CA GLN A 218 -29.41 2.50 11.61
C GLN A 218 -27.97 2.58 12.15
N VAL A 219 -26.99 2.83 11.28
CA VAL A 219 -25.58 3.00 11.65
C VAL A 219 -25.16 4.43 11.37
N ASP A 220 -24.64 5.12 12.38
CA ASP A 220 -24.28 6.54 12.30
C ASP A 220 -22.86 6.74 11.76
N ALA A 221 -21.94 5.83 12.09
CA ALA A 221 -20.54 5.87 11.67
C ALA A 221 -19.96 4.48 11.47
N PHE A 222 -18.92 4.37 10.63
CA PHE A 222 -18.23 3.11 10.35
C PHE A 222 -16.77 3.17 10.75
N VAL A 223 -16.26 2.06 11.27
CA VAL A 223 -14.83 1.79 11.41
C VAL A 223 -14.51 0.53 10.63
N GLN A 224 -13.57 0.62 9.69
CA GLN A 224 -13.21 -0.50 8.83
C GLN A 224 -11.87 -1.14 9.25
N ILE A 225 -11.88 -2.46 9.37
CA ILE A 225 -10.73 -3.32 9.60
C ILE A 225 -10.57 -4.19 8.34
N ALA A 226 -10.12 -3.55 7.26
CA ALA A 226 -9.83 -4.14 5.96
C ALA A 226 -8.59 -3.45 5.34
N CYS A 227 -8.63 -3.07 4.06
CA CYS A 227 -7.55 -2.30 3.43
C CYS A 227 -7.54 -0.84 3.96
N PRO A 228 -6.41 -0.35 4.50
CA PRO A 228 -6.33 1.02 5.05
C PRO A 228 -6.48 2.13 4.01
N ARG A 229 -6.46 1.80 2.71
CA ARG A 229 -6.65 2.77 1.60
C ARG A 229 -8.11 3.09 1.31
N LEU A 230 -9.06 2.45 1.99
CA LEU A 230 -10.49 2.68 1.81
C LEU A 230 -11.04 3.85 2.63
N SER A 231 -10.28 4.35 3.62
CA SER A 231 -10.72 5.33 4.63
C SER A 231 -9.69 6.42 4.90
#